data_AF-A0A845RAV9-F1
#
_entry.id   AF-A0A845RAV9-F1
#
_cell.length_a   1.000
_cell.length_b   1.000
_cell.length_c   1.000
_cell.angle_alpha   90.00
_cell.angle_beta   90.00
_cell.angle_gamma   90.00
#
_symmetry.space_group_name_H-M   'P 1'
#
loop_
_entity.id
_entity.type
_entity.pdbx_description
1 polymer ?
#
loop_
_entity_poly.entity_id
_entity_poly.type
_entity_poly.pdbx_seq_one_letter_code
_entity_poly.pdbx_strand_id
1 'polypeptide(L)'
;MGKYKVCVYAICKNEEKFADRWMDSMSEADQVVVLDTGSEDGTVEKLRTRGAEVTVESISPWRFDTARNRSLELVPEDTDICVCTDLDEVLRPGWRAALERAWVPGAGQASYRYTWSFNADGSEGVVFWYEKIHARQGYRWVHPVHEVLKWVGEGSPGPMVSAEGVQLDHHPDPVKSRGQYLPLLELSVREEPGDDRNVHYLGREYMYRGRWDDCIRTLKGHLAMPTAVWRDERAASMRYIARSCWEKGDTGQARDWYLRAITEAPHLREPYMDLARMLYALEEWEGVLYFTACALAVTVRPRSYICEAEAWGSLPHDLRAMAYYYLGNYPQALEEAGKAAALEPENQRLRENQRWLERRVLEDSEGQNAQFSKNDLEEIDKDNK
;
A
#
# COMPACT_ATOMS: atom_id res chain seq x y z
N MET A 1 18.17 8.66 26.49
CA MET A 1 17.99 9.53 25.33
C MET A 1 19.24 10.35 25.16
N GLY A 2 19.77 10.43 23.93
CA GLY A 2 20.98 11.19 23.62
C GLY A 2 22.24 10.35 23.46
N LYS A 3 22.11 9.06 23.08
CA LYS A 3 23.28 8.25 22.68
C LYS A 3 23.76 8.60 21.27
N TYR A 4 22.84 9.06 20.42
CA TYR A 4 23.06 9.36 19.01
C TYR A 4 22.52 10.75 18.69
N LYS A 5 23.20 11.47 17.79
CA LYS A 5 22.70 12.67 17.13
C LYS A 5 21.74 12.26 16.01
N VAL A 6 20.46 12.56 16.17
CA VAL A 6 19.39 12.18 15.24
C VAL A 6 18.90 13.41 14.49
N CYS A 7 18.94 13.35 13.15
CA CYS A 7 18.40 14.40 12.29
C CYS A 7 17.25 13.84 11.45
N VAL A 8 16.10 14.52 11.50
CA VAL A 8 15.02 14.30 10.53
C VAL A 8 15.27 15.21 9.34
N TYR A 9 15.10 14.67 8.13
CA TYR A 9 15.17 15.46 6.92
C TYR A 9 14.06 15.13 5.92
N ALA A 10 13.60 16.15 5.20
CA ALA A 10 12.49 16.04 4.26
C ALA A 10 12.69 16.90 3.01
N ILE A 11 11.91 16.59 1.98
CA ILE A 11 11.64 17.51 0.86
C ILE A 11 10.17 17.94 0.94
N CYS A 12 9.85 19.17 0.55
CA CYS A 12 8.46 19.63 0.50
C CYS A 12 8.17 20.55 -0.68
N LYS A 13 6.87 20.67 -1.00
CA LYS A 13 6.31 21.71 -1.86
C LYS A 13 4.81 21.84 -1.59
N ASN A 14 4.38 23.02 -1.16
CA ASN A 14 2.99 23.37 -0.86
C ASN A 14 2.34 22.43 0.17
N GLU A 15 2.94 22.34 1.36
CA GLU A 15 2.56 21.43 2.45
C GLU A 15 2.16 22.18 3.75
N GLU A 16 1.72 23.44 3.66
CA GLU A 16 1.44 24.30 4.82
C GLU A 16 0.46 23.65 5.82
N LYS A 17 -0.51 22.92 5.27
CA LYS A 17 -1.54 22.21 6.04
C LYS A 17 -1.01 21.05 6.88
N PHE A 18 0.15 20.50 6.55
CA PHE A 18 0.76 19.39 7.27
C PHE A 18 1.91 19.82 8.18
N ALA A 19 2.50 21.00 7.93
CA ALA A 19 3.69 21.47 8.62
C ALA A 19 3.59 21.37 10.16
N ASP A 20 2.44 21.72 10.75
CA ASP A 20 2.29 21.69 12.21
C ASP A 20 2.34 20.29 12.81
N ARG A 21 1.49 19.39 12.31
CA ARG A 21 1.42 18.00 12.80
C ARG A 21 2.72 17.25 12.53
N TRP A 22 3.38 17.55 11.40
CA TRP A 22 4.63 16.93 11.04
C TRP A 22 5.71 17.36 12.04
N MET A 23 5.89 18.66 12.27
CA MET A 23 6.85 19.18 13.25
C MET A 23 6.59 18.68 14.68
N ASP A 24 5.33 18.53 15.09
CA ASP A 24 4.99 17.90 16.39
C ASP A 24 5.54 16.48 16.48
N SER A 25 5.37 15.67 15.43
CA SER A 25 5.84 14.29 15.40
C SER A 25 7.35 14.12 15.26
N MET A 26 8.04 15.11 14.68
CA MET A 26 9.51 15.13 14.56
C MET A 26 10.22 15.68 15.79
N SER A 27 9.47 16.12 16.81
CA SER A 27 10.00 16.83 17.99
C SER A 27 10.99 16.05 18.86
N GLU A 28 11.09 14.72 18.70
CA GLU A 28 12.08 13.91 19.40
C GLU A 28 13.47 13.96 18.74
N ALA A 29 13.59 14.47 17.50
CA ALA A 29 14.87 14.62 16.81
C ALA A 29 15.71 15.77 17.41
N ASP A 30 17.04 15.70 17.26
CA ASP A 30 17.91 16.80 17.69
C ASP A 30 17.88 17.96 16.69
N GLN A 31 17.54 17.69 15.43
CA GLN A 31 17.46 18.67 14.36
C GLN A 31 16.48 18.23 13.28
N VAL A 32 15.85 19.21 12.64
CA VAL A 32 14.95 19.01 11.50
C VAL A 32 15.42 19.88 10.33
N VAL A 33 15.75 19.25 9.21
CA VAL A 33 16.24 19.91 7.99
C VAL A 33 15.25 19.70 6.86
N VAL A 34 14.86 20.76 6.16
CA VAL A 34 13.89 20.66 5.06
C VAL A 34 14.42 21.35 3.82
N LEU A 35 14.38 20.63 2.70
CA LEU A 35 14.53 21.22 1.37
C LEU A 35 13.15 21.52 0.79
N ASP A 36 12.81 22.80 0.77
CA ASP A 36 11.64 23.28 0.05
C ASP A 36 11.95 23.42 -1.44
N THR A 37 11.15 22.76 -2.28
CA THR A 37 11.39 22.67 -3.72
C THR A 37 10.67 23.76 -4.54
N GLY A 38 10.32 24.86 -3.88
CA GLY A 38 9.62 26.02 -4.44
C GLY A 38 8.14 26.02 -4.09
N SER A 39 7.82 26.06 -2.80
CA SER A 39 6.47 26.34 -2.30
C SER A 39 6.03 27.76 -2.63
N GLU A 40 4.74 27.92 -2.87
CA GLU A 40 4.04 29.17 -3.15
C GLU A 40 3.02 29.52 -2.04
N ASP A 41 2.81 28.62 -1.08
CA ASP A 41 2.00 28.81 0.13
C ASP A 41 2.87 29.15 1.35
N GLY A 42 2.29 29.16 2.56
CA GLY A 42 3.00 29.49 3.80
C GLY A 42 3.91 28.39 4.35
N THR A 43 4.22 27.34 3.59
CA THR A 43 5.00 26.17 4.07
C THR A 43 6.32 26.59 4.70
N VAL A 44 7.10 27.43 4.01
CA VAL A 44 8.47 27.80 4.40
C VAL A 44 8.48 28.58 5.71
N GLU A 45 7.70 29.64 5.81
CA GLU A 45 7.57 30.48 7.00
C GLU A 45 7.10 29.67 8.21
N LYS A 46 6.14 28.77 7.99
CA LYS A 46 5.56 27.94 9.03
C LYS A 46 6.57 26.94 9.60
N LEU A 47 7.29 26.22 8.74
CA LEU A 47 8.35 25.29 9.15
C LEU A 47 9.48 26.00 9.92
N ARG A 48 9.94 27.17 9.43
CA ARG A 48 10.98 27.97 10.11
C ARG A 48 10.54 28.43 11.49
N THR A 49 9.30 28.91 11.61
CA THR A 49 8.73 29.35 12.90
C THR A 49 8.68 28.21 13.91
N ARG A 50 8.52 26.98 13.44
CA ARG A 50 8.50 25.76 14.25
C ARG A 50 9.90 25.20 14.56
N GLY A 51 10.96 25.83 14.06
CA GLY A 51 12.35 25.48 14.35
C GLY A 51 13.03 24.57 13.32
N ALA A 52 12.41 24.30 12.17
CA ALA A 52 13.09 23.59 11.09
C ALA A 52 14.08 24.50 10.35
N GLU A 53 15.21 23.93 9.96
CA GLU A 53 16.18 24.58 9.07
C GLU A 53 15.74 24.38 7.61
N VAL A 54 15.17 25.42 7.01
CA VAL A 54 14.56 25.34 5.67
C VAL A 54 15.43 26.03 4.62
N THR A 55 15.90 25.24 3.66
CA THR A 55 16.56 25.71 2.42
C THR A 55 15.57 25.64 1.27
N VAL A 56 15.49 26.71 0.47
CA VAL A 56 14.60 26.78 -0.69
C VAL A 56 15.43 26.63 -1.97
N GLU A 57 15.16 25.60 -2.76
CA GLU A 57 15.88 25.32 -4.00
C GLU A 57 14.98 24.59 -5.01
N SER A 58 14.91 25.11 -6.24
CA SER A 58 14.14 24.44 -7.31
C SER A 58 14.93 23.31 -7.95
N ILE A 59 14.30 22.14 -8.12
CA ILE A 59 14.89 20.99 -8.83
C ILE A 59 14.34 20.94 -10.26
N SER A 60 15.24 21.03 -11.25
CA SER A 60 14.90 20.98 -12.68
C SER A 60 15.98 20.26 -13.50
N PRO A 61 15.66 19.18 -14.24
CA PRO A 61 14.35 18.52 -14.32
C PRO A 61 13.95 17.86 -12.99
N TRP A 62 12.64 17.80 -12.72
CA TRP A 62 12.13 17.21 -11.47
C TRP A 62 12.44 15.72 -11.36
N ARG A 63 13.02 15.32 -10.22
CA ARG A 63 13.19 13.93 -9.80
C ARG A 63 13.24 13.84 -8.27
N PHE A 64 12.64 12.79 -7.70
CA PHE A 64 12.62 12.59 -6.24
C PHE A 64 14.00 12.25 -5.69
N ASP A 65 14.78 11.37 -6.34
CA ASP A 65 16.15 11.05 -5.93
C ASP A 65 17.06 12.27 -5.84
N THR A 66 17.05 13.15 -6.85
CA THR A 66 17.84 14.39 -6.84
C THR A 66 17.45 15.29 -5.67
N ALA A 67 16.15 15.53 -5.48
CA ALA A 67 15.66 16.36 -4.39
C ALA A 67 16.06 15.79 -3.01
N ARG A 68 15.95 14.47 -2.82
CA ARG A 68 16.30 13.81 -1.55
C ARG A 68 17.79 13.74 -1.28
N ASN A 69 18.63 13.57 -2.31
CA ASN A 69 20.07 13.69 -2.13
C ASN A 69 20.45 15.12 -1.76
N ARG A 70 19.80 16.12 -2.39
CA ARG A 70 20.04 17.52 -2.05
C ARG A 70 19.62 17.86 -0.62
N SER A 71 18.51 17.32 -0.12
CA SER A 71 18.12 17.48 1.29
C SER A 71 19.04 16.72 2.25
N LEU A 72 19.55 15.55 1.86
CA LEU A 72 20.53 14.80 2.65
C LEU A 72 21.88 15.54 2.76
N GLU A 73 22.32 16.26 1.73
CA GLU A 73 23.52 17.11 1.77
C GLU A 73 23.43 18.26 2.79
N LEU A 74 22.21 18.66 3.16
CA LEU A 74 21.98 19.68 4.17
C LEU A 74 22.03 19.12 5.60
N VAL A 75 21.99 17.79 5.76
CA VAL A 75 22.11 17.14 7.07
C VAL A 75 23.57 17.21 7.53
N PRO A 76 23.85 17.67 8.77
CA PRO A 76 25.22 17.78 9.27
C PRO A 76 26.02 16.48 9.18
N GLU A 77 27.32 16.63 8.92
CA GLU A 77 28.24 15.51 8.76
C GLU A 77 28.45 14.70 10.06
N ASP A 78 28.21 15.32 11.22
CA ASP A 78 28.32 14.71 12.55
C ASP A 78 27.01 14.03 13.02
N THR A 79 25.97 13.96 12.17
CA THR A 79 24.77 13.18 12.45
C THR A 79 25.07 11.69 12.49
N ASP A 80 24.56 10.98 13.48
CA ASP A 80 24.68 9.52 13.57
C ASP A 80 23.57 8.83 12.78
N ILE A 81 22.33 9.30 12.95
CA ILE A 81 21.12 8.68 12.39
C ILE A 81 20.30 9.72 11.63
N CYS A 82 20.06 9.46 10.35
CA CYS A 82 19.21 10.25 9.47
C CYS A 82 17.84 9.57 9.35
N VAL A 83 16.77 10.35 9.52
CA VAL A 83 15.38 9.89 9.42
C VAL A 83 14.72 10.66 8.28
N CYS A 84 14.43 9.99 7.16
CA CYS A 84 13.73 10.63 6.04
C CYS A 84 12.23 10.36 6.10
N THR A 85 11.43 11.42 6.12
CA THR A 85 9.96 11.36 6.13
C THR A 85 9.38 12.39 5.16
N ASP A 86 8.18 12.14 4.67
CA ASP A 86 7.40 13.12 3.92
C ASP A 86 6.47 13.91 4.86
N LEU A 87 6.10 15.15 4.51
CA LEU A 87 5.33 16.03 5.40
C LEU A 87 3.92 15.52 5.71
N ASP A 88 3.41 14.62 4.89
CA ASP A 88 2.12 13.97 5.12
C ASP A 88 2.23 12.72 6.02
N GLU A 89 3.40 12.43 6.58
CA GLU A 89 3.66 11.30 7.48
C GLU A 89 3.84 11.75 8.94
N VAL A 90 3.46 10.90 9.90
CA VAL A 90 3.49 11.23 11.33
C VAL A 90 4.15 10.09 12.11
N LEU A 91 5.25 10.39 12.81
CA LEU A 91 5.86 9.44 13.76
C LEU A 91 5.06 9.38 15.06
N ARG A 92 4.83 8.18 15.59
CA ARG A 92 4.20 8.04 16.91
C ARG A 92 5.16 8.40 18.04
N PRO A 93 4.67 9.01 19.13
CA PRO A 93 5.51 9.32 20.29
C PRO A 93 6.24 8.10 20.84
N GLY A 94 7.48 8.30 21.29
CA GLY A 94 8.41 7.29 21.74
C GLY A 94 9.28 6.69 20.63
N TRP A 95 9.17 7.19 19.39
CA TRP A 95 9.89 6.65 18.24
C TRP A 95 11.41 6.74 18.42
N ARG A 96 11.95 7.83 18.99
CA ARG A 96 13.40 7.97 19.18
C ARG A 96 13.90 6.94 20.17
N ALA A 97 13.19 6.76 21.28
CA ALA A 97 13.56 5.78 22.28
C ALA A 97 13.52 4.35 21.71
N ALA A 98 12.54 4.03 20.85
CA ALA A 98 12.47 2.73 20.17
C ALA A 98 13.63 2.54 19.19
N LEU A 99 13.92 3.56 18.39
CA LEU A 99 15.03 3.56 17.43
C LEU A 99 16.39 3.39 18.13
N GLU A 100 16.68 4.19 19.16
CA GLU A 100 17.95 4.12 19.90
C GLU A 100 18.15 2.77 20.61
N ARG A 101 17.07 2.08 21.01
CA ARG A 101 17.14 0.72 21.59
C ARG A 101 17.54 -0.33 20.55
N ALA A 102 17.05 -0.20 19.33
CA ALA A 102 17.36 -1.11 18.24
C ALA A 102 18.70 -0.81 17.57
N TRP A 103 19.15 0.45 17.62
CA TRP A 103 20.38 0.88 16.95
C TRP A 103 21.63 0.34 17.65
N VAL A 104 22.47 -0.37 16.88
CA VAL A 104 23.74 -0.93 17.35
C VAL A 104 24.92 -0.20 16.72
N PRO A 105 26.11 -0.19 17.35
CA PRO A 105 27.31 0.36 16.74
C PRO A 105 27.57 -0.27 15.36
N GLY A 106 27.75 0.58 14.34
CA GLY A 106 27.96 0.15 12.96
C GLY A 106 26.71 -0.21 12.17
N ALA A 107 25.50 -0.10 12.75
CA ALA A 107 24.26 -0.26 11.99
C ALA A 107 24.19 0.72 10.80
N GLY A 108 23.71 0.23 9.66
CA GLY A 108 23.61 1.01 8.42
C GLY A 108 22.22 1.59 8.19
N GLN A 109 21.18 0.82 8.49
CA GLN A 109 19.78 1.18 8.28
C GLN A 109 18.89 0.62 9.38
N ALA A 110 17.69 1.18 9.55
CA ALA A 110 16.63 0.58 10.34
C ALA A 110 15.39 0.30 9.49
N SER A 111 14.84 -0.91 9.65
CA SER A 111 13.50 -1.25 9.23
C SER A 111 12.52 -0.95 10.36
N TYR A 112 11.38 -0.31 10.08
CA TYR A 112 10.36 0.06 11.07
C TYR A 112 8.94 -0.09 10.50
N ARG A 113 7.93 -0.09 11.37
CA ARG A 113 6.54 -0.28 10.95
C ARG A 113 5.98 0.99 10.30
N TYR A 114 5.30 0.84 9.17
CA TYR A 114 4.73 1.93 8.39
C TYR A 114 3.30 1.62 7.95
N THR A 115 2.34 2.41 8.43
CA THR A 115 0.95 2.35 8.00
C THR A 115 0.77 3.30 6.82
N TRP A 116 0.66 2.73 5.62
CA TRP A 116 0.53 3.47 4.36
C TRP A 116 -0.89 3.97 4.12
N SER A 117 -1.90 3.26 4.63
CA SER A 117 -3.29 3.69 4.53
C SER A 117 -4.09 3.30 5.75
N PHE A 118 -5.19 4.03 5.95
CA PHE A 118 -6.18 3.78 6.99
C PHE A 118 -7.52 3.42 6.34
N ASN A 119 -8.28 2.57 7.02
CA ASN A 119 -9.68 2.29 6.67
C ASN A 119 -10.57 3.45 7.11
N ALA A 120 -11.84 3.45 6.67
CA ALA A 120 -12.78 4.53 6.97
C ALA A 120 -13.04 4.73 8.47
N ASP A 121 -12.89 3.67 9.28
CA ASP A 121 -13.03 3.69 10.74
C ASP A 121 -11.75 4.14 11.48
N GLY A 122 -10.69 4.47 10.74
CA GLY A 122 -9.38 4.86 11.28
C GLY A 122 -8.48 3.68 11.69
N SER A 123 -8.91 2.43 11.48
CA SER A 123 -8.05 1.26 11.65
C SER A 123 -6.99 1.16 10.55
N GLU A 124 -5.92 0.40 10.80
CA GLU A 124 -4.81 0.27 9.85
C GLU A 124 -5.24 -0.53 8.60
N GLY A 125 -5.08 0.09 7.43
CA GLY A 125 -5.27 -0.53 6.13
C GLY A 125 -4.02 -1.30 5.71
N VAL A 126 -3.24 -0.73 4.79
CA VAL A 126 -1.98 -1.35 4.33
C VAL A 126 -0.85 -1.03 5.31
N VAL A 127 -0.18 -2.07 5.79
CA VAL A 127 0.96 -1.92 6.71
C VAL A 127 2.11 -2.82 6.29
N PHE A 128 3.31 -2.24 6.24
CA PHE A 128 4.54 -2.96 5.93
C PHE A 128 5.73 -2.40 6.70
N TRP A 129 6.89 -3.00 6.51
CA TRP A 129 8.13 -2.52 7.12
C TRP A 129 8.89 -1.65 6.12
N TYR A 130 9.31 -0.47 6.56
CA TYR A 130 9.91 0.58 5.75
C TYR A 130 11.34 0.89 6.20
N GLU A 131 12.17 1.43 5.31
CA GLU A 131 13.64 1.39 5.46
C GLU A 131 14.31 2.74 5.13
N LYS A 132 13.66 3.86 5.47
CA LYS A 132 14.16 5.23 5.20
C LYS A 132 14.95 5.87 6.36
N ILE A 133 15.28 5.09 7.38
CA ILE A 133 16.16 5.50 8.49
C ILE A 133 17.53 4.87 8.25
N HIS A 134 18.59 5.68 8.27
CA HIS A 134 19.94 5.24 7.88
C HIS A 134 21.06 5.98 8.60
N ALA A 135 22.26 5.40 8.58
CA ALA A 135 23.47 6.08 8.98
C ALA A 135 23.77 7.23 8.01
N ARG A 136 24.38 8.31 8.51
CA ARG A 136 24.64 9.52 7.71
C ARG A 136 25.52 9.29 6.48
N GLN A 137 26.43 8.33 6.54
CA GLN A 137 27.48 8.13 5.54
C GLN A 137 27.22 6.89 4.67
N GLY A 138 27.68 6.94 3.43
CA GLY A 138 27.73 5.78 2.52
C GLY A 138 26.42 5.45 1.80
N TYR A 139 25.36 6.24 1.98
CA TYR A 139 24.08 6.05 1.29
C TYR A 139 23.77 7.16 0.30
N ARG A 140 23.05 6.80 -0.77
CA ARG A 140 22.51 7.72 -1.77
C ARG A 140 21.10 7.31 -2.18
N TRP A 141 20.20 8.27 -2.33
CA TRP A 141 18.89 8.02 -2.93
C TRP A 141 19.04 7.76 -4.43
N VAL A 142 18.40 6.71 -4.92
CA VAL A 142 18.36 6.36 -6.34
C VAL A 142 16.94 6.19 -6.83
N HIS A 143 16.76 6.30 -8.14
CA HIS A 143 15.52 6.28 -8.91
C HIS A 143 14.72 7.59 -8.89
N PRO A 144 14.25 8.06 -10.07
CA PRO A 144 13.52 9.32 -10.17
C PRO A 144 12.21 9.36 -9.37
N VAL A 145 11.64 8.20 -9.04
CA VAL A 145 10.43 7.98 -8.22
C VAL A 145 10.52 6.56 -7.61
N HIS A 146 9.79 6.28 -6.53
CA HIS A 146 9.91 5.03 -5.75
C HIS A 146 11.33 4.82 -5.21
N GLU A 147 11.93 5.93 -4.82
CA GLU A 147 13.32 6.06 -4.45
C GLU A 147 13.71 5.18 -3.26
N VAL A 148 14.91 4.62 -3.32
CA VAL A 148 15.50 3.80 -2.25
C VAL A 148 16.91 4.27 -1.92
N LEU A 149 17.36 3.92 -0.71
CA LEU A 149 18.73 4.13 -0.29
C LEU A 149 19.61 3.02 -0.86
N LYS A 150 20.60 3.41 -1.67
CA LYS A 150 21.65 2.53 -2.21
C LYS A 150 22.95 2.79 -1.48
N TRP A 151 23.61 1.71 -1.05
CA TRP A 151 24.96 1.80 -0.52
C TRP A 151 25.95 2.15 -1.64
N VAL A 152 26.74 3.20 -1.42
CA VAL A 152 27.77 3.71 -2.34
C VAL A 152 29.14 3.84 -1.67
N GLY A 153 29.26 3.45 -0.38
CA GLY A 153 30.52 3.42 0.34
C GLY A 153 31.41 2.23 -0.02
N GLU A 154 32.62 2.21 0.53
CA GLU A 154 33.52 1.06 0.40
C GLU A 154 32.99 -0.16 1.18
N GLY A 155 33.18 -1.35 0.64
CA GLY A 155 32.74 -2.59 1.29
C GLY A 155 31.23 -2.79 1.26
N SER A 156 30.67 -3.21 2.39
CA SER A 156 29.24 -3.52 2.52
C SER A 156 28.58 -2.59 3.54
N PRO A 157 27.27 -2.28 3.38
CA PRO A 157 26.56 -1.52 4.39
C PRO A 157 26.57 -2.26 5.73
N GLY A 158 26.47 -1.48 6.81
CA GLY A 158 26.22 -2.02 8.14
C GLY A 158 24.92 -2.82 8.21
N PRO A 159 24.72 -3.65 9.26
CA PRO A 159 23.51 -4.43 9.39
C PRO A 159 22.27 -3.53 9.43
N MET A 160 21.19 -4.01 8.81
CA MET A 160 19.86 -3.43 8.97
C MET A 160 19.26 -3.92 10.29
N VAL A 161 18.89 -2.99 11.17
CA VAL A 161 18.27 -3.30 12.46
C VAL A 161 16.75 -3.23 12.38
N SER A 162 16.05 -4.09 13.12
CA SER A 162 14.59 -4.02 13.25
C SER A 162 14.22 -3.11 14.42
N ALA A 163 13.73 -1.91 14.11
CA ALA A 163 13.31 -0.92 15.10
C ALA A 163 11.87 -1.15 15.55
N GLU A 164 11.64 -2.25 16.28
CA GLU A 164 10.33 -2.53 16.89
C GLU A 164 9.89 -1.40 17.84
N GLY A 165 8.66 -0.94 17.67
CA GLY A 165 8.08 0.19 18.41
C GLY A 165 8.21 1.53 17.69
N VAL A 166 8.98 1.62 16.60
CA VAL A 166 8.89 2.76 15.67
C VAL A 166 7.70 2.55 14.73
N GLN A 167 6.83 3.54 14.66
CA GLN A 167 5.63 3.56 13.84
C GLN A 167 5.55 4.90 13.10
N LEU A 168 5.41 4.85 11.78
CA LEU A 168 5.19 5.99 10.90
C LEU A 168 3.83 5.82 10.20
N ASP A 169 2.98 6.84 10.28
CA ASP A 169 1.60 6.83 9.79
C ASP A 169 1.44 7.80 8.62
N HIS A 170 0.98 7.34 7.45
CA HIS A 170 0.77 8.16 6.26
C HIS A 170 -0.64 8.74 6.19
N HIS A 171 -0.75 10.06 6.07
CA HIS A 171 -2.01 10.80 6.00
C HIS A 171 -2.01 11.75 4.79
N PRO A 172 -2.03 11.23 3.55
CA PRO A 172 -1.86 12.01 2.33
C PRO A 172 -3.01 12.98 2.08
N ASP A 173 -2.74 13.99 1.24
CA ASP A 173 -3.78 14.79 0.62
C ASP A 173 -4.46 13.99 -0.50
N PRO A 174 -5.76 13.63 -0.39
CA PRO A 174 -6.45 12.88 -1.43
C PRO A 174 -6.59 13.66 -2.75
N VAL A 175 -6.46 14.99 -2.73
CA VAL A 175 -6.61 15.84 -3.91
C VAL A 175 -5.29 16.01 -4.67
N LYS A 176 -4.14 15.64 -4.07
CA LYS A 176 -2.83 15.87 -4.68
C LYS A 176 -2.61 14.94 -5.87
N SER A 177 -2.36 15.54 -7.03
CA SER A 177 -2.14 14.80 -8.27
C SER A 177 -0.88 13.94 -8.21
N ARG A 178 -1.02 12.67 -8.58
CA ARG A 178 0.10 11.74 -8.85
C ARG A 178 0.47 11.67 -10.33
N GLY A 179 0.07 12.68 -11.13
CA GLY A 179 0.30 12.71 -12.59
C GLY A 179 1.76 12.62 -13.02
N GLN A 180 2.70 12.98 -12.14
CA GLN A 180 4.13 12.98 -12.44
C GLN A 180 4.77 11.57 -12.37
N TYR A 181 4.09 10.58 -11.79
CA TYR A 181 4.71 9.28 -11.48
C TYR A 181 5.00 8.47 -12.74
N LEU A 182 4.08 8.44 -13.71
CA LEU A 182 4.27 7.63 -14.91
C LEU A 182 5.52 8.05 -15.73
N PRO A 183 5.70 9.34 -16.11
CA PRO A 183 6.91 9.75 -16.83
C PRO A 183 8.21 9.47 -16.05
N LEU A 184 8.18 9.58 -14.72
CA LEU A 184 9.33 9.28 -13.87
C LEU A 184 9.63 7.77 -13.80
N LEU A 185 8.60 6.92 -13.75
CA LEU A 185 8.77 5.47 -13.83
C LEU A 185 9.32 5.03 -15.20
N GLU A 186 8.80 5.61 -16.29
CA GLU A 186 9.32 5.37 -17.64
C GLU A 186 10.78 5.81 -17.75
N LEU A 187 11.16 6.92 -17.10
CA LEU A 187 12.55 7.35 -17.01
C LEU A 187 13.40 6.38 -16.18
N SER A 188 12.90 5.91 -15.03
CA SER A 188 13.61 4.97 -14.16
C SER A 188 13.98 3.69 -14.89
N VAL A 189 12.99 3.05 -15.54
CA VAL A 189 13.19 1.80 -16.28
C VAL A 189 14.07 2.00 -17.52
N ARG A 190 14.05 3.18 -18.14
CA ARG A 190 14.95 3.50 -19.25
C ARG A 190 16.40 3.65 -18.80
N GLU A 191 16.63 4.23 -17.63
CA GLU A 191 17.97 4.42 -17.05
C GLU A 191 18.55 3.10 -16.51
N GLU A 192 17.71 2.28 -15.88
CA GLU A 192 18.11 1.00 -15.28
C GLU A 192 17.12 -0.12 -15.66
N PRO A 193 17.18 -0.65 -16.89
CA PRO A 193 16.21 -1.66 -17.38
C PRO A 193 16.30 -3.02 -16.68
N GLY A 194 17.35 -3.22 -15.87
CA GLY A 194 17.56 -4.41 -15.05
C GLY A 194 16.95 -4.35 -13.65
N ASP A 195 16.39 -3.21 -13.24
CA ASP A 195 15.70 -3.05 -11.96
C ASP A 195 14.28 -3.62 -12.04
N ASP A 196 14.09 -4.85 -11.57
CA ASP A 196 12.79 -5.52 -11.65
C ASP A 196 11.70 -4.82 -10.85
N ARG A 197 12.01 -4.24 -9.67
CA ARG A 197 11.04 -3.55 -8.83
C ARG A 197 10.44 -2.35 -9.56
N ASN A 198 11.27 -1.56 -10.26
CA ASN A 198 10.75 -0.43 -11.03
C ASN A 198 10.02 -0.85 -12.30
N VAL A 199 10.39 -1.97 -12.93
CA VAL A 199 9.61 -2.55 -14.05
C VAL A 199 8.23 -3.01 -13.55
N HIS A 200 8.15 -3.64 -12.38
CA HIS A 200 6.89 -3.99 -11.72
C HIS A 200 6.03 -2.73 -11.49
N TYR A 201 6.58 -1.69 -10.85
CA TYR A 201 5.83 -0.46 -10.60
C TYR A 201 5.40 0.25 -11.88
N LEU A 202 6.22 0.26 -12.94
CA LEU A 202 5.83 0.82 -14.23
C LEU A 202 4.64 0.07 -14.84
N GLY A 203 4.67 -1.27 -14.83
CA GLY A 203 3.56 -2.07 -15.31
C GLY A 203 2.27 -1.84 -14.52
N ARG A 204 2.37 -1.73 -13.19
CA ARG A 204 1.24 -1.36 -12.32
C ARG A 204 0.69 0.04 -12.66
N GLU A 205 1.56 1.03 -12.87
CA GLU A 205 1.11 2.38 -13.22
C GLU A 205 0.42 2.39 -14.59
N TYR A 206 0.89 1.61 -15.57
CA TYR A 206 0.17 1.45 -16.84
C TYR A 206 -1.24 0.87 -16.65
N MET A 207 -1.40 -0.11 -15.75
CA MET A 207 -2.71 -0.65 -15.39
C MET A 207 -3.61 0.45 -14.80
N TYR A 208 -3.14 1.24 -13.83
CA TYR A 208 -3.94 2.33 -13.25
C TYR A 208 -4.34 3.41 -14.26
N ARG A 209 -3.62 3.53 -15.38
CA ARG A 209 -3.93 4.46 -16.47
C ARG A 209 -4.76 3.85 -17.61
N GLY A 210 -5.19 2.59 -17.47
CA GLY A 210 -5.93 1.88 -18.53
C GLY A 210 -5.09 1.56 -19.77
N ARG A 211 -3.74 1.65 -19.68
CA ARG A 211 -2.82 1.26 -20.76
C ARG A 211 -2.58 -0.24 -20.70
N TRP A 212 -3.64 -1.02 -20.95
CA TRP A 212 -3.67 -2.47 -20.74
C TRP A 212 -2.57 -3.24 -21.47
N ASP A 213 -2.32 -2.92 -22.75
CA ASP A 213 -1.27 -3.59 -23.53
C ASP A 213 0.14 -3.29 -23.01
N ASP A 214 0.38 -2.05 -22.57
CA ASP A 214 1.67 -1.66 -22.00
C ASP A 214 1.88 -2.32 -20.64
N CYS A 215 0.84 -2.41 -19.80
CA CYS A 215 0.85 -3.17 -18.56
C CYS A 215 1.24 -4.63 -18.82
N ILE A 216 0.50 -5.32 -19.70
CA ILE A 216 0.70 -6.75 -19.99
C ILE A 216 2.12 -6.98 -20.53
N ARG A 217 2.58 -6.17 -21.49
CA ARG A 217 3.92 -6.29 -22.06
C ARG A 217 5.01 -6.06 -21.02
N THR A 218 4.88 -5.01 -20.21
CA THR A 218 5.88 -4.62 -19.20
C THR A 218 5.97 -5.67 -18.10
N LEU A 219 4.84 -6.14 -17.58
CA LEU A 219 4.80 -7.12 -16.49
C LEU A 219 5.18 -8.54 -16.95
N LYS A 220 4.88 -8.93 -18.20
CA LYS A 220 5.48 -10.15 -18.77
C LYS A 220 7.01 -10.05 -18.87
N GLY A 221 7.52 -8.85 -19.17
CA GLY A 221 8.94 -8.53 -19.10
C GLY A 221 9.50 -8.74 -17.70
N HIS A 222 8.89 -8.12 -16.68
CA HIS A 222 9.24 -8.30 -15.26
C HIS A 222 9.32 -9.78 -14.87
N LEU A 223 8.29 -10.57 -15.18
CA LEU A 223 8.22 -11.97 -14.81
C LEU A 223 9.32 -12.85 -15.43
N ALA A 224 9.91 -12.40 -16.56
CA ALA A 224 11.02 -13.06 -17.24
C ALA A 224 12.40 -12.60 -16.76
N MET A 225 12.48 -11.56 -15.91
CA MET A 225 13.76 -11.07 -15.39
C MET A 225 14.35 -12.05 -14.37
N PRO A 226 15.66 -12.34 -14.44
CA PRO A 226 16.32 -13.25 -13.50
C PRO A 226 16.43 -12.67 -12.08
N THR A 227 16.31 -11.34 -11.91
CA THR A 227 16.33 -10.67 -10.61
C THR A 227 14.96 -10.62 -9.94
N ALA A 228 13.88 -10.75 -10.72
CA ALA A 228 12.49 -10.81 -10.23
C ALA A 228 12.19 -12.16 -9.57
N VAL A 229 12.75 -12.39 -8.38
CA VAL A 229 12.66 -13.65 -7.62
C VAL A 229 11.67 -13.60 -6.45
N TRP A 230 11.23 -12.40 -6.06
CA TRP A 230 10.33 -12.25 -4.92
C TRP A 230 8.89 -12.63 -5.30
N ARG A 231 8.41 -13.74 -4.72
CA ARG A 231 7.12 -14.35 -5.06
C ARG A 231 5.92 -13.43 -4.90
N ASP A 232 5.88 -12.58 -3.87
CA ASP A 232 4.74 -11.68 -3.64
C ASP A 232 4.60 -10.66 -4.77
N GLU A 233 5.70 -10.01 -5.18
CA GLU A 233 5.69 -9.03 -6.27
C GLU A 233 5.42 -9.68 -7.63
N ARG A 234 5.99 -10.88 -7.87
CA ARG A 234 5.67 -11.67 -9.07
C ARG A 234 4.18 -12.00 -9.12
N ALA A 235 3.58 -12.45 -8.03
CA ALA A 235 2.15 -12.73 -7.96
C ALA A 235 1.32 -11.45 -8.19
N ALA A 236 1.74 -10.30 -7.67
CA ALA A 236 1.10 -9.02 -7.95
C ALA A 236 1.20 -8.62 -9.44
N SER A 237 2.36 -8.80 -10.08
CA SER A 237 2.50 -8.62 -11.54
C SER A 237 1.51 -9.51 -12.31
N MET A 238 1.37 -10.77 -11.90
CA MET A 238 0.40 -11.70 -12.52
C MET A 238 -1.05 -11.23 -12.33
N ARG A 239 -1.43 -10.75 -11.14
CA ARG A 239 -2.76 -10.17 -10.87
C ARG A 239 -3.04 -8.94 -11.74
N TYR A 240 -2.07 -8.05 -11.91
CA TYR A 240 -2.23 -6.85 -12.75
C TYR A 240 -2.33 -7.18 -14.24
N ILE A 241 -1.61 -8.21 -14.71
CA ILE A 241 -1.81 -8.77 -16.06
C ILE A 241 -3.23 -9.32 -16.18
N ALA A 242 -3.69 -10.12 -15.20
CA ALA A 242 -5.02 -10.72 -15.21
C ALA A 242 -6.13 -9.66 -15.29
N ARG A 243 -6.05 -8.62 -14.46
CA ARG A 243 -6.95 -7.47 -14.50
C ARG A 243 -6.93 -6.79 -15.87
N SER A 244 -5.76 -6.54 -16.44
CA SER A 244 -5.64 -5.92 -17.76
C SER A 244 -6.23 -6.79 -18.88
N CYS A 245 -6.11 -8.12 -18.78
CA CYS A 245 -6.78 -9.04 -19.70
C CYS A 245 -8.31 -8.99 -19.54
N TRP A 246 -8.80 -8.94 -18.30
CA TRP A 246 -10.24 -8.84 -17.99
C TRP A 246 -10.86 -7.57 -18.57
N GLU A 247 -10.23 -6.41 -18.35
CA GLU A 247 -10.69 -5.11 -18.88
C GLU A 247 -10.70 -5.06 -20.42
N LYS A 248 -9.91 -5.92 -21.07
CA LYS A 248 -9.90 -6.10 -22.53
C LYS A 248 -10.96 -7.08 -23.03
N GLY A 249 -11.72 -7.72 -22.14
CA GLY A 249 -12.67 -8.77 -22.48
C GLY A 249 -12.04 -10.15 -22.74
N ASP A 250 -10.76 -10.35 -22.40
CA ASP A 250 -10.10 -11.66 -22.51
C ASP A 250 -10.24 -12.44 -21.20
N THR A 251 -11.46 -12.91 -20.97
CA THR A 251 -11.86 -13.66 -19.77
C THR A 251 -10.99 -14.90 -19.54
N GLY A 252 -10.63 -15.62 -20.60
CA GLY A 252 -9.82 -16.83 -20.52
C GLY A 252 -8.41 -16.52 -19.99
N GLN A 253 -7.72 -15.56 -20.59
CA GLN A 253 -6.39 -15.17 -20.10
C GLN A 253 -6.43 -14.56 -18.70
N ALA A 254 -7.48 -13.79 -18.37
CA ALA A 254 -7.63 -13.24 -17.02
C ALA A 254 -7.65 -14.36 -15.96
N ARG A 255 -8.50 -15.38 -16.16
CA ARG A 255 -8.60 -16.55 -15.26
C ARG A 255 -7.25 -17.25 -15.13
N ASP A 256 -6.58 -17.52 -16.24
CA ASP A 256 -5.28 -18.21 -16.26
C ASP A 256 -4.21 -17.45 -15.46
N TRP A 257 -4.16 -16.12 -15.59
CA TRP A 257 -3.18 -15.31 -14.86
C TRP A 257 -3.48 -15.22 -13.37
N TYR A 258 -4.75 -15.16 -12.95
CA TYR A 258 -5.10 -15.24 -11.53
C TYR A 258 -4.71 -16.59 -10.92
N LEU A 259 -4.95 -17.71 -11.63
CA LEU A 259 -4.53 -19.04 -11.17
C LEU A 259 -3.00 -19.18 -11.07
N ARG A 260 -2.26 -18.56 -12.00
CA ARG A 260 -0.80 -18.46 -11.91
C ARG A 260 -0.36 -17.67 -10.69
N ALA A 261 -1.01 -16.53 -10.41
CA ALA A 261 -0.71 -15.72 -9.23
C ALA A 261 -0.92 -16.50 -7.92
N ILE A 262 -2.00 -17.28 -7.83
CA ILE A 262 -2.28 -18.19 -6.70
C ILE A 262 -1.15 -19.21 -6.53
N THR A 263 -0.70 -19.82 -7.64
CA THR A 263 0.39 -20.82 -7.61
C THR A 263 1.73 -20.17 -7.25
N GLU A 264 1.97 -18.94 -7.72
CA GLU A 264 3.18 -18.16 -7.45
C GLU A 264 3.26 -17.75 -5.98
N ALA A 265 2.16 -17.34 -5.33
CA ALA A 265 2.16 -16.93 -3.92
C ALA A 265 0.92 -17.42 -3.16
N PRO A 266 0.83 -18.73 -2.84
CA PRO A 266 -0.35 -19.32 -2.22
C PRO A 266 -0.57 -18.89 -0.76
N HIS A 267 0.43 -18.24 -0.15
CA HIS A 267 0.37 -17.66 1.19
C HIS A 267 -0.22 -16.24 1.23
N LEU A 268 -0.60 -15.67 0.08
CA LEU A 268 -1.26 -14.37 -0.03
C LEU A 268 -2.76 -14.56 -0.23
N ARG A 269 -3.60 -13.69 0.34
CA ARG A 269 -5.07 -13.74 0.13
C ARG A 269 -5.46 -13.13 -1.22
N GLU A 270 -4.71 -12.13 -1.64
CA GLU A 270 -5.05 -11.22 -2.72
C GLU A 270 -5.22 -11.93 -4.08
N PRO A 271 -4.37 -12.90 -4.49
CA PRO A 271 -4.62 -13.68 -5.71
C PRO A 271 -5.94 -14.45 -5.70
N TYR A 272 -6.31 -15.04 -4.56
CA TYR A 272 -7.58 -15.76 -4.42
C TYR A 272 -8.77 -14.81 -4.45
N MET A 273 -8.64 -13.66 -3.78
CA MET A 273 -9.71 -12.66 -3.70
C MET A 273 -10.00 -12.01 -5.05
N ASP A 274 -8.98 -11.70 -5.85
CA ASP A 274 -9.20 -11.16 -7.20
C ASP A 274 -9.88 -12.18 -8.13
N LEU A 275 -9.49 -13.46 -8.05
CA LEU A 275 -10.18 -14.50 -8.79
C LEU A 275 -11.63 -14.66 -8.31
N ALA A 276 -11.87 -14.61 -7.00
CA ALA A 276 -13.21 -14.69 -6.45
C ALA A 276 -14.10 -13.53 -6.94
N ARG A 277 -13.58 -12.30 -7.02
CA ARG A 277 -14.31 -11.16 -7.62
C ARG A 277 -14.62 -11.37 -9.09
N MET A 278 -13.66 -11.88 -9.86
CA MET A 278 -13.91 -12.20 -11.27
C MET A 278 -15.02 -13.26 -11.40
N LEU A 279 -14.98 -14.31 -10.59
CA LEU A 279 -16.01 -15.36 -10.59
C LEU A 279 -17.36 -14.85 -10.11
N TYR A 280 -17.38 -13.89 -9.18
CA TYR A 280 -18.58 -13.19 -8.75
C TYR A 280 -19.24 -12.42 -9.91
N ALA A 281 -18.45 -11.65 -10.67
CA ALA A 281 -18.93 -10.94 -11.85
C ALA A 281 -19.45 -11.89 -12.95
N LEU A 282 -18.93 -13.12 -13.00
CA LEU A 282 -19.39 -14.19 -13.90
C LEU A 282 -20.52 -15.04 -13.32
N GLU A 283 -20.97 -14.76 -12.10
CA GLU A 283 -21.99 -15.52 -11.37
C GLU A 283 -21.63 -17.02 -11.17
N GLU A 284 -20.32 -17.34 -11.13
CA GLU A 284 -19.77 -18.66 -10.80
C GLU A 284 -19.71 -18.87 -9.28
N TRP A 285 -20.88 -19.00 -8.63
CA TRP A 285 -21.04 -18.95 -7.17
C TRP A 285 -20.25 -20.02 -6.39
N GLU A 286 -20.20 -21.26 -6.87
CA GLU A 286 -19.40 -22.30 -6.23
C GLU A 286 -17.91 -21.98 -6.26
N GLY A 287 -17.46 -21.34 -7.35
CA GLY A 287 -16.09 -20.84 -7.49
C GLY A 287 -15.79 -19.73 -6.48
N VAL A 288 -16.72 -18.77 -6.31
CA VAL A 288 -16.61 -17.72 -5.28
C VAL A 288 -16.42 -18.34 -3.90
N LEU A 289 -17.25 -19.32 -3.52
CA LEU A 289 -17.14 -20.00 -2.23
C LEU A 289 -15.80 -20.72 -2.04
N TYR A 290 -15.30 -21.39 -3.08
CA TYR A 290 -14.03 -22.14 -3.01
C TYR A 290 -12.83 -21.21 -2.80
N PHE A 291 -12.68 -20.18 -3.65
CA PHE A 291 -11.50 -19.33 -3.61
C PHE A 291 -11.50 -18.38 -2.40
N THR A 292 -12.67 -17.90 -1.96
CA THR A 292 -12.77 -17.15 -0.69
C THR A 292 -12.46 -18.03 0.52
N ALA A 293 -12.83 -19.32 0.53
CA ALA A 293 -12.43 -20.24 1.59
C ALA A 293 -10.91 -20.46 1.63
N CYS A 294 -10.27 -20.57 0.46
CA CYS A 294 -8.81 -20.64 0.37
C CYS A 294 -8.15 -19.36 0.93
N ALA A 295 -8.67 -18.18 0.59
CA ALA A 295 -8.19 -16.91 1.14
C ALA A 295 -8.32 -16.86 2.67
N LEU A 296 -9.49 -17.23 3.21
CA LEU A 296 -9.73 -17.21 4.67
C LEU A 296 -8.88 -18.23 5.44
N ALA A 297 -8.44 -19.32 4.79
CA ALA A 297 -7.50 -20.28 5.39
C ALA A 297 -6.09 -19.68 5.60
N VAL A 298 -5.73 -18.61 4.90
CA VAL A 298 -4.51 -17.84 5.16
C VAL A 298 -4.77 -16.92 6.37
N THR A 299 -4.19 -17.27 7.52
CA THR A 299 -4.41 -16.56 8.80
C THR A 299 -3.26 -15.64 9.21
N VAL A 300 -2.08 -15.79 8.60
CA VAL A 300 -0.91 -14.96 8.90
C VAL A 300 -0.83 -13.83 7.88
N ARG A 301 -1.04 -12.60 8.35
CA ARG A 301 -0.95 -11.41 7.50
C ARG A 301 0.51 -11.11 7.12
N PRO A 302 0.86 -11.08 5.82
CA PRO A 302 2.21 -10.74 5.37
C PRO A 302 2.62 -9.33 5.80
N ARG A 303 3.92 -9.13 6.01
CA ARG A 303 4.52 -7.83 6.38
C ARG A 303 5.01 -7.04 5.15
N SER A 304 4.37 -7.24 3.99
CA SER A 304 4.78 -6.66 2.70
C SER A 304 3.73 -5.70 2.15
N TYR A 305 4.16 -4.79 1.28
CA TYR A 305 3.27 -3.79 0.66
C TYR A 305 2.27 -4.38 -0.35
N ILE A 306 2.41 -5.66 -0.71
CA ILE A 306 1.47 -6.39 -1.56
C ILE A 306 0.18 -6.76 -0.79
N CYS A 307 0.18 -6.62 0.53
CA CYS A 307 -0.96 -6.93 1.36
C CYS A 307 -2.04 -5.83 1.30
N GLU A 308 -3.19 -6.14 0.69
CA GLU A 308 -4.29 -5.20 0.47
C GLU A 308 -5.36 -5.32 1.57
N ALA A 309 -5.87 -4.19 2.06
CA ALA A 309 -6.77 -4.16 3.23
C ALA A 309 -8.07 -4.96 3.01
N GLU A 310 -8.68 -4.84 1.83
CA GLU A 310 -9.97 -5.47 1.52
C GLU A 310 -9.91 -7.00 1.61
N ALA A 311 -8.80 -7.64 1.23
CA ALA A 311 -8.62 -9.09 1.33
C ALA A 311 -8.57 -9.60 2.79
N TRP A 312 -8.35 -8.69 3.74
CA TRP A 312 -8.31 -8.96 5.18
C TRP A 312 -9.50 -8.34 5.94
N GLY A 313 -10.38 -7.62 5.23
CA GLY A 313 -11.57 -6.96 5.76
C GLY A 313 -12.85 -7.77 5.53
N SER A 314 -13.98 -7.06 5.34
CA SER A 314 -15.31 -7.69 5.19
C SER A 314 -15.51 -8.45 3.88
N LEU A 315 -14.77 -8.10 2.82
CA LEU A 315 -15.00 -8.55 1.46
C LEU A 315 -15.04 -10.08 1.28
N PRO A 316 -14.12 -10.90 1.83
CA PRO A 316 -14.21 -12.35 1.70
C PRO A 316 -15.54 -12.91 2.24
N HIS A 317 -16.04 -12.33 3.32
CA HIS A 317 -17.30 -12.73 3.93
C HIS A 317 -18.51 -12.22 3.15
N ASP A 318 -18.45 -10.99 2.64
CA ASP A 318 -19.52 -10.43 1.82
C ASP A 318 -19.72 -11.20 0.50
N LEU A 319 -18.63 -11.53 -0.22
CA LEU A 319 -18.70 -12.37 -1.42
C LEU A 319 -19.29 -13.75 -1.12
N ARG A 320 -18.95 -14.34 0.04
CA ARG A 320 -19.50 -15.63 0.48
C ARG A 320 -20.98 -15.55 0.83
N ALA A 321 -21.40 -14.47 1.50
CA ALA A 321 -22.80 -14.25 1.84
C ALA A 321 -23.67 -14.25 0.58
N MET A 322 -23.24 -13.49 -0.44
CA MET A 322 -23.92 -13.42 -1.72
C MET A 322 -23.89 -14.75 -2.49
N ALA A 323 -22.75 -15.45 -2.54
CA ALA A 323 -22.67 -16.74 -3.19
C ALA A 323 -23.55 -17.81 -2.53
N TYR A 324 -23.60 -17.88 -1.20
CA TYR A 324 -24.53 -18.77 -0.49
C TYR A 324 -25.98 -18.39 -0.76
N TYR A 325 -26.30 -17.09 -0.80
CA TYR A 325 -27.64 -16.62 -1.11
C TYR A 325 -28.11 -17.09 -2.49
N TYR A 326 -27.30 -16.89 -3.53
CA TYR A 326 -27.64 -17.32 -4.90
C TYR A 326 -27.72 -18.85 -5.06
N LEU A 327 -27.02 -19.60 -4.21
CA LEU A 327 -27.11 -21.06 -4.14
C LEU A 327 -28.28 -21.56 -3.26
N GLY A 328 -29.09 -20.66 -2.69
CA GLY A 328 -30.23 -21.01 -1.83
C GLY A 328 -29.86 -21.43 -0.41
N ASN A 329 -28.60 -21.27 0.01
CA ASN A 329 -28.11 -21.63 1.34
C ASN A 329 -28.23 -20.45 2.32
N TYR A 330 -29.47 -20.01 2.58
CA TYR A 330 -29.74 -18.79 3.34
C TYR A 330 -29.15 -18.75 4.76
N PRO A 331 -29.15 -19.84 5.56
CA PRO A 331 -28.54 -19.82 6.88
C PRO A 331 -27.04 -19.50 6.86
N GLN A 332 -26.30 -20.09 5.91
CA GLN A 332 -24.87 -19.83 5.72
C GLN A 332 -24.64 -18.42 5.15
N ALA A 333 -25.52 -17.96 4.26
CA ALA A 333 -25.47 -16.59 3.75
C ALA A 333 -25.57 -15.58 4.89
N LEU A 334 -26.52 -15.78 5.80
CA LEU A 334 -26.71 -14.92 6.97
C LEU A 334 -25.50 -14.96 7.91
N GLU A 335 -24.91 -16.13 8.14
CA GLU A 335 -23.69 -16.25 8.97
C GLU A 335 -22.54 -15.40 8.40
N GLU A 336 -22.28 -15.51 7.10
CA GLU A 336 -21.21 -14.75 6.45
C GLU A 336 -21.54 -13.25 6.38
N ALA A 337 -22.79 -12.87 6.16
CA ALA A 337 -23.21 -11.46 6.20
C ALA A 337 -23.00 -10.84 7.58
N GLY A 338 -23.28 -11.59 8.65
CA GLY A 338 -23.00 -11.15 10.02
C GLY A 338 -21.51 -10.94 10.28
N LYS A 339 -20.63 -11.80 9.75
CA LYS A 339 -19.17 -11.63 9.83
C LYS A 339 -18.71 -10.38 9.07
N ALA A 340 -19.23 -10.17 7.86
CA ALA A 340 -18.92 -8.97 7.06
C ALA A 340 -19.34 -7.68 7.79
N ALA A 341 -20.59 -7.62 8.29
CA ALA A 341 -21.10 -6.46 9.02
C ALA A 341 -20.36 -6.21 10.34
N ALA A 342 -19.88 -7.26 11.03
CA ALA A 342 -19.08 -7.11 12.24
C ALA A 342 -17.68 -6.52 11.97
N LEU A 343 -17.11 -6.77 10.78
CA LEU A 343 -15.81 -6.23 10.37
C LEU A 343 -15.90 -4.77 9.91
N GLU A 344 -17.04 -4.35 9.40
CA GLU A 344 -17.31 -2.95 9.00
C GLU A 344 -18.66 -2.48 9.55
N PRO A 345 -18.75 -2.23 10.86
CA PRO A 345 -20.03 -1.94 11.53
C PRO A 345 -20.70 -0.67 11.03
N GLU A 346 -19.93 0.27 10.47
CA GLU A 346 -20.44 1.54 9.92
C GLU A 346 -20.90 1.43 8.46
N ASN A 347 -20.60 0.32 7.77
CA ASN A 347 -21.01 0.10 6.39
C ASN A 347 -22.52 -0.21 6.29
N GLN A 348 -23.29 0.76 5.77
CA GLN A 348 -24.74 0.66 5.68
C GLN A 348 -25.19 -0.52 4.80
N ARG A 349 -24.52 -0.74 3.67
CA ARG A 349 -24.84 -1.83 2.74
C ARG A 349 -24.74 -3.19 3.44
N LEU A 350 -23.65 -3.42 4.17
CA LEU A 350 -23.44 -4.70 4.86
C LEU A 350 -24.50 -4.98 5.95
N ARG A 351 -24.90 -3.94 6.69
CA ARG A 351 -25.97 -4.07 7.69
C ARG A 351 -27.34 -4.34 7.04
N GLU A 352 -27.62 -3.69 5.92
CA GLU A 352 -28.87 -3.91 5.17
C GLU A 352 -28.92 -5.31 4.57
N ASN A 353 -27.81 -5.79 4.00
CA ASN A 353 -27.66 -7.16 3.50
C ASN A 353 -27.92 -8.19 4.62
N GLN A 354 -27.34 -8.00 5.81
CA GLN A 354 -27.59 -8.88 6.95
C GLN A 354 -29.08 -8.89 7.34
N ARG A 355 -29.70 -7.71 7.54
CA ARG A 355 -31.13 -7.61 7.90
C ARG A 355 -32.05 -8.21 6.85
N TRP A 356 -31.67 -8.10 5.58
CA TRP A 356 -32.41 -8.71 4.48
C TRP A 356 -32.35 -10.23 4.55
N LEU A 357 -31.15 -10.79 4.77
CA LEU A 357 -30.95 -12.24 4.92
C LEU A 357 -31.64 -12.80 6.17
N GLU A 358 -31.71 -12.04 7.27
CA GLU A 358 -32.47 -12.42 8.47
C GLU A 358 -33.95 -12.66 8.14
N ARG A 359 -34.58 -11.76 7.36
CA ARG A 359 -35.96 -11.95 6.90
C ARG A 359 -36.08 -13.16 5.98
N ARG A 360 -35.14 -13.33 5.04
CA ARG A 360 -35.17 -14.42 4.07
C ARG A 360 -35.09 -15.80 4.73
N VAL A 361 -34.24 -15.95 5.74
CA VAL A 361 -34.13 -17.20 6.51
C VAL A 361 -35.42 -17.52 7.26
N LEU A 362 -36.09 -16.52 7.84
CA LEU A 362 -37.38 -16.71 8.51
C LEU A 362 -38.47 -17.17 7.53
N GLU A 363 -38.59 -16.50 6.39
CA GLU A 363 -39.58 -16.86 5.35
C GLU A 363 -39.39 -18.28 4.79
N ASP A 364 -38.13 -18.66 4.56
CA ASP A 364 -37.77 -20.01 4.08
C ASP A 364 -38.15 -21.08 5.12
N SER A 365 -37.91 -20.80 6.40
CA SER A 365 -38.28 -21.70 7.50
C SER A 365 -39.80 -21.85 7.68
N GLU A 366 -40.58 -20.85 7.28
CA GLU A 366 -42.04 -20.84 7.34
C GLU A 366 -42.71 -21.39 6.06
N GLY A 367 -41.93 -21.77 5.04
CA GLY A 367 -42.45 -22.33 3.78
C GLY A 367 -43.23 -21.32 2.92
N GLN A 368 -42.98 -20.02 3.11
CA GLN A 368 -43.65 -18.97 2.34
C GLN A 368 -42.97 -18.79 0.97
N ASN A 369 -43.70 -19.07 -0.10
CA ASN A 369 -43.24 -18.92 -1.49
C ASN A 369 -43.30 -17.44 -1.90
N ALA A 370 -42.33 -16.63 -1.50
CA ALA A 370 -42.28 -15.22 -1.87
C ALA A 370 -41.74 -15.05 -3.31
N GLN A 371 -42.59 -14.55 -4.22
CA GLN A 371 -42.17 -14.04 -5.53
C GLN A 371 -41.49 -12.69 -5.34
N PHE A 372 -40.16 -12.67 -5.29
CA PHE A 372 -39.39 -11.43 -5.36
C PHE A 372 -39.04 -11.08 -6.80
N SER A 373 -39.05 -9.79 -7.10
CA SER A 373 -38.73 -9.29 -8.44
C SER A 373 -37.22 -9.10 -8.58
N LYS A 374 -36.73 -9.12 -9.82
CA LYS A 374 -35.32 -8.81 -10.15
C LYS A 374 -34.83 -7.48 -9.56
N ASN A 375 -35.72 -6.54 -9.25
CA ASN A 375 -35.37 -5.21 -8.73
C ASN A 375 -34.91 -5.23 -7.27
N ASP A 376 -35.35 -6.20 -6.46
CA ASP A 376 -34.95 -6.30 -5.05
C ASP A 376 -33.53 -6.90 -4.91
N LEU A 377 -33.10 -7.68 -5.92
CA LEU A 377 -31.75 -8.26 -6.05
C LEU A 377 -30.71 -7.20 -6.44
N GLU A 378 -31.11 -6.24 -7.28
CA GLU A 378 -30.24 -5.16 -7.74
C GLU A 378 -29.89 -4.20 -6.59
N GLU A 379 -30.64 -4.13 -5.49
CA GLU A 379 -30.36 -3.23 -4.36
C GLU A 379 -29.25 -3.76 -3.42
N ILE A 380 -29.06 -5.08 -3.37
CA ILE A 380 -28.08 -5.79 -2.51
C ILE A 380 -26.68 -5.83 -3.16
N ASP A 381 -26.62 -5.74 -4.49
CA ASP A 381 -25.45 -6.05 -5.33
C ASP A 381 -24.82 -4.82 -6.03
N LYS A 382 -25.32 -3.60 -5.78
CA LYS A 382 -24.95 -2.40 -6.59
C LYS A 382 -23.45 -2.09 -6.66
N ASP A 383 -22.68 -2.51 -5.66
CA ASP A 383 -21.26 -2.14 -5.52
C ASP A 383 -20.28 -3.33 -5.63
N ASN A 384 -20.78 -4.56 -5.79
CA ASN A 384 -19.93 -5.75 -5.91
C ASN A 384 -19.66 -6.17 -7.38
N LYS A 385 -20.29 -5.51 -8.36
CA LYS A 385 -20.17 -5.76 -9.80
C LYS A 385 -19.33 -4.73 -10.54
#